data_AF-G0PET0-F1
#
_entry.id   AF-G0PET0-F1
#
_cell.length_a   1.000
_cell.length_b   1.000
_cell.length_c   1.000
_cell.angle_alpha   90.00
_cell.angle_beta   90.00
_cell.angle_gamma   90.00
#
_symmetry.space_group_name_H-M   'P 1'
#
loop_
_entity.id
_entity.type
_entity.pdbx_description
1 polymer ?
#
loop_
_entity_poly.entity_id
_entity_poly.type
_entity_poly.pdbx_seq_one_letter_code
_entity_poly.pdbx_strand_id
1 'polypeptide(L)'
;MEISTNYTTDFSIYETTSEAPVEATTINITLVTDDPGKGALILNETITDLNVTTIEYVPIVAAATAFASLIAVGMFAVTIFIVVLIRGRKRFQEFPFFAIVYHLTAANAIHILLQLTTVLPIMMFDSDEESANRFWYKVGSYGIMITEQASLYFTLLMTINRFAVFVFPSILSIFTSKGIHIISSFLWVYINFIVFWNYNYGTTKTFSKKTISMKEVLLGNNLLTKCVNLTDVFTPFFKTASLSLQWIWTIFCYCVTIFNQLVNPLFFLMVNKMVRSVAKHIFDKNISSFLSDTSSTNKIPESRRIPRTTKKLCYGCCAWMFTDEVKERTVVTF
;
A
#
# COMPACT_ATOMS: atom_id res chain seq x y z
N MET A 1 -36.36 52.61 1.74
CA MET A 1 -37.60 52.20 1.04
C MET A 1 -37.30 50.84 0.44
N GLU A 2 -37.53 49.79 1.22
CA GLU A 2 -37.23 48.41 0.85
C GLU A 2 -38.47 47.79 0.20
N ILE A 3 -38.29 47.24 -1.00
CA ILE A 3 -39.34 46.56 -1.75
C ILE A 3 -39.17 45.07 -1.49
N SER A 4 -40.01 44.51 -0.63
CA SER A 4 -40.12 43.08 -0.38
C SER A 4 -41.15 42.47 -1.33
N THR A 5 -40.71 41.63 -2.26
CA THR A 5 -41.58 40.86 -3.17
C THR A 5 -41.94 39.53 -2.51
N ASN A 6 -43.18 39.40 -2.03
CA ASN A 6 -43.76 38.12 -1.60
C ASN A 6 -44.30 37.37 -2.83
N TYR A 7 -43.84 36.14 -3.03
CA TYR A 7 -44.43 35.21 -3.99
C TYR A 7 -45.37 34.26 -3.23
N THR A 8 -46.67 34.42 -3.47
CA THR A 8 -47.71 33.48 -3.04
C THR A 8 -48.00 32.54 -4.19
N THR A 9 -47.70 31.25 -4.04
CA THR A 9 -48.18 30.19 -4.93
C THR A 9 -49.29 29.44 -4.22
N ASP A 10 -50.53 29.69 -4.66
CA ASP A 10 -51.68 28.86 -4.37
C ASP A 10 -51.57 27.55 -5.16
N PHE A 11 -51.57 26.42 -4.45
CA PHE A 11 -51.77 25.11 -5.08
C PHE A 11 -53.05 24.49 -4.52
N SER A 12 -53.99 24.29 -5.43
CA SER A 12 -55.34 23.82 -5.17
C SER A 12 -55.41 22.33 -4.87
N ILE A 13 -56.39 22.03 -4.00
CA ILE A 13 -56.83 20.76 -3.45
C ILE A 13 -57.41 19.83 -4.53
N TYR A 14 -57.08 18.53 -4.49
CA TYR A 14 -57.99 17.42 -4.83
C TYR A 14 -57.71 16.15 -4.00
N GLU A 15 -58.73 15.77 -3.25
CA GLU A 15 -59.25 14.44 -2.88
C GLU A 15 -58.32 13.25 -2.55
N THR A 16 -58.23 13.00 -1.25
CA THR A 16 -58.57 11.76 -0.52
C THR A 16 -58.65 10.44 -1.30
N THR A 17 -57.68 9.55 -1.08
CA THR A 17 -57.91 8.10 -1.01
C THR A 17 -57.09 7.53 0.15
N SER A 18 -57.79 6.78 1.00
CA SER A 18 -57.31 6.17 2.25
C SER A 18 -56.25 5.10 1.98
N GLU A 19 -54.99 5.41 2.30
CA GLU A 19 -53.96 4.42 2.59
C GLU A 19 -53.33 4.73 3.96
N ALA A 20 -53.03 3.68 4.70
CA ALA A 20 -52.52 3.72 6.06
C ALA A 20 -51.31 4.68 6.21
N PRO A 21 -51.14 5.34 7.38
CA PRO A 21 -50.02 6.25 7.59
C PRO A 21 -48.72 5.45 7.55
N VAL A 22 -48.05 5.48 6.40
CA VAL A 22 -46.60 5.27 6.35
C VAL A 22 -46.01 6.52 7.00
N GLU A 23 -45.52 6.38 8.23
CA GLU A 23 -44.66 7.37 8.84
C GLU A 23 -43.48 7.61 7.90
N ALA A 24 -43.58 8.64 7.08
CA ALA A 24 -42.46 9.21 6.38
C ALA A 24 -41.56 9.81 7.47
N THR A 25 -40.65 9.00 7.99
CA THR A 25 -39.55 9.43 8.84
C THR A 25 -38.73 10.41 8.01
N THR A 26 -39.12 11.67 8.09
CA THR A 26 -38.41 12.77 7.47
C THR A 26 -37.13 12.89 8.27
N ILE A 27 -36.06 12.27 7.78
CA ILE A 27 -34.72 12.41 8.36
C ILE A 27 -34.35 13.87 8.15
N ASN A 28 -34.65 14.71 9.14
CA ASN A 28 -34.14 16.06 9.24
C ASN A 28 -32.63 15.93 9.46
N ILE A 29 -31.87 15.93 8.37
CA ILE A 29 -30.41 16.04 8.42
C ILE A 29 -30.13 17.48 8.86
N THR A 30 -30.13 17.71 10.18
CA THR A 30 -29.56 18.91 10.77
C THR A 30 -28.10 18.96 10.38
N LEU A 31 -27.78 19.85 9.45
CA LEU A 31 -26.44 20.11 8.96
C LEU A 31 -25.69 20.84 10.08
N VAL A 32 -25.20 20.09 11.06
CA VAL A 32 -24.29 20.58 12.10
C VAL A 32 -23.07 21.12 11.38
N THR A 33 -22.89 22.43 11.44
CA THR A 33 -21.74 23.15 10.91
C THR A 33 -20.54 22.84 11.79
N ASP A 34 -19.84 21.74 11.48
CA ASP A 34 -18.62 21.35 12.16
C ASP A 34 -17.41 22.17 11.69
N ASP A 35 -16.65 22.60 12.70
CA ASP A 35 -15.34 23.21 12.69
C ASP A 35 -14.41 22.71 11.56
N PRO A 36 -13.85 23.58 10.69
CA PRO A 36 -13.06 23.19 9.51
C PRO A 36 -11.71 22.50 9.79
N GLY A 37 -11.39 22.18 11.05
CA GLY A 37 -10.13 21.53 11.47
C GLY A 37 -10.27 20.08 11.94
N LYS A 38 -11.49 19.54 12.05
CA LYS A 38 -11.73 18.19 12.60
C LYS A 38 -12.13 17.23 11.48
N GLY A 39 -11.12 16.66 10.82
CA GLY A 39 -11.29 15.49 9.97
C GLY A 39 -11.83 14.31 10.78
N ALA A 40 -13.15 14.22 10.87
CA ALA A 40 -13.88 13.06 11.39
C ALA A 40 -14.30 12.18 10.21
N LEU A 41 -13.81 10.96 10.25
CA LEU A 41 -14.11 9.87 9.33
C LEU A 41 -15.48 9.34 9.74
N ILE A 42 -16.55 9.79 9.08
CA ILE A 42 -17.86 9.14 9.21
C ILE A 42 -17.91 8.07 8.12
N LEU A 43 -17.59 6.84 8.50
CA LEU A 43 -18.63 5.81 8.42
C LEU A 43 -19.61 6.19 9.53
N ASN A 44 -20.83 6.64 9.22
CA ASN A 44 -21.82 6.79 10.30
C ASN A 44 -22.50 5.46 10.61
N GLU A 45 -22.24 4.47 9.76
CA GLU A 45 -22.81 3.15 9.83
C GLU A 45 -21.72 2.18 9.43
N THR A 46 -21.43 1.27 10.33
CA THR A 46 -20.61 0.10 10.05
C THR A 46 -21.31 -0.86 9.12
N ILE A 47 -20.57 -1.86 8.64
CA ILE A 47 -21.17 -3.09 8.09
C ILE A 47 -22.27 -3.63 9.02
N THR A 48 -22.11 -3.52 10.34
CA THR A 48 -23.09 -4.03 11.31
C THR A 48 -24.34 -3.15 11.50
N ASP A 49 -24.28 -1.85 11.20
CA ASP A 49 -25.37 -0.88 11.44
C ASP A 49 -26.05 -0.37 10.17
N LEU A 50 -25.56 -0.76 8.99
CA LEU A 50 -26.18 -0.43 7.70
C LEU A 50 -27.59 -1.05 7.63
N ASN A 51 -28.63 -0.23 7.76
CA ASN A 51 -30.03 -0.57 7.45
C ASN A 51 -30.24 -0.66 5.93
N VAL A 52 -29.36 -1.40 5.28
CA VAL A 52 -29.29 -1.58 3.83
C VAL A 52 -30.10 -2.81 3.48
N THR A 53 -30.86 -2.72 2.39
CA THR A 53 -31.56 -3.88 1.85
C THR A 53 -30.58 -5.03 1.66
N THR A 54 -31.01 -6.27 1.94
CA THR A 54 -30.16 -7.47 1.89
C THR A 54 -29.35 -7.62 0.58
N ILE A 55 -29.82 -6.98 -0.51
CA ILE A 55 -29.18 -6.97 -1.82
C ILE A 55 -27.87 -6.17 -1.83
N GLU A 56 -27.75 -5.04 -1.12
CA GLU A 56 -26.52 -4.24 -1.15
C GLU A 56 -25.51 -4.58 -0.03
N TYR A 57 -25.91 -5.37 0.96
CA TYR A 57 -25.02 -5.85 2.02
C TYR A 57 -23.99 -6.88 1.51
N VAL A 58 -24.43 -7.83 0.68
CA VAL A 58 -23.59 -8.91 0.13
C VAL A 58 -22.32 -8.40 -0.57
N PRO A 59 -22.38 -7.44 -1.51
CA PRO A 59 -21.17 -6.96 -2.18
C PRO A 59 -20.20 -6.23 -1.24
N ILE A 60 -20.70 -5.56 -0.20
CA ILE A 60 -19.86 -4.86 0.78
C ILE A 60 -19.03 -5.88 1.58
N VAL A 61 -19.68 -6.92 2.11
CA VAL A 61 -18.98 -8.00 2.85
C VAL A 61 -17.99 -8.74 1.96
N ALA A 62 -18.38 -9.05 0.72
CA ALA A 62 -17.48 -9.69 -0.24
C ALA A 62 -16.24 -8.84 -0.52
N ALA A 63 -16.40 -7.53 -0.71
CA ALA A 63 -15.31 -6.60 -0.94
C ALA A 63 -14.41 -6.46 0.30
N ALA A 64 -14.97 -6.35 1.51
CA ALA A 64 -14.21 -6.29 2.76
C ALA A 64 -13.40 -7.58 2.99
N THR A 65 -14.00 -8.74 2.69
CA THR A 65 -13.31 -10.04 2.77
C THR A 65 -12.16 -10.13 1.77
N ALA A 66 -12.37 -9.68 0.53
CA ALA A 66 -11.33 -9.62 -0.48
C ALA A 66 -10.17 -8.71 -0.04
N PHE A 67 -10.48 -7.53 0.52
CA PHE A 67 -9.50 -6.61 1.06
C PHE A 67 -8.68 -7.22 2.20
N ALA A 68 -9.33 -7.86 3.18
CA ALA A 68 -8.66 -8.56 4.27
C ALA A 68 -7.74 -9.68 3.76
N SER A 69 -8.18 -10.44 2.75
CA SER A 69 -7.38 -11.48 2.12
C SER A 69 -6.13 -10.92 1.45
N LEU A 70 -6.25 -9.75 0.80
CA LEU A 70 -5.14 -9.06 0.14
C LEU A 70 -4.11 -8.55 1.16
N ILE A 71 -4.56 -8.01 2.30
CA ILE A 71 -3.66 -7.65 3.42
C ILE A 71 -2.92 -8.89 3.93
N ALA A 72 -3.61 -10.02 4.11
CA ALA A 72 -2.99 -11.25 4.61
C ALA A 72 -1.91 -11.78 3.65
N VAL A 73 -2.23 -11.87 2.35
CA VAL A 73 -1.26 -12.22 1.30
C VAL A 73 -0.11 -11.21 1.30
N GLY A 74 -0.41 -9.93 1.49
CA GLY A 74 0.58 -8.88 1.48
C GLY A 74 1.58 -8.95 2.64
N MET A 75 1.07 -9.16 3.84
CA MET A 75 1.84 -9.42 5.06
C MET A 75 2.76 -10.62 4.87
N PHE A 76 2.25 -11.71 4.31
CA PHE A 76 3.02 -12.92 4.05
C PHE A 76 4.17 -12.66 3.06
N ALA A 77 3.88 -12.02 1.93
CA ALA A 77 4.88 -11.71 0.91
C ALA A 77 5.98 -10.77 1.43
N VAL A 78 5.61 -9.71 2.15
CA VAL A 78 6.56 -8.76 2.76
C VAL A 78 7.39 -9.45 3.84
N THR A 79 6.79 -10.30 4.67
CA THR A 79 7.52 -11.05 5.71
C THR A 79 8.58 -11.96 5.10
N ILE A 80 8.22 -12.74 4.07
CA ILE A 80 9.19 -13.57 3.32
C ILE A 80 10.31 -12.69 2.78
N PHE A 81 9.96 -11.55 2.17
CA PHE A 81 10.95 -10.68 1.57
C PHE A 81 11.92 -10.08 2.60
N ILE A 82 11.42 -9.65 3.76
CA ILE A 82 12.25 -9.20 4.89
C ILE A 82 13.19 -10.32 5.34
N VAL A 83 12.71 -11.54 5.50
CA VAL A 83 13.54 -12.70 5.90
C VAL A 83 14.64 -12.95 4.88
N VAL A 84 14.34 -12.87 3.58
CA VAL A 84 15.32 -13.01 2.50
C VAL A 84 16.37 -11.91 2.56
N LEU A 85 15.96 -10.65 2.77
CA LEU A 85 16.86 -9.52 2.91
C LEU A 85 17.80 -9.70 4.11
N ILE A 86 17.27 -9.99 5.30
CA ILE A 86 18.05 -10.21 6.53
C ILE A 86 19.08 -11.33 6.31
N ARG A 87 18.67 -12.47 5.74
CA ARG A 87 19.56 -13.61 5.47
C ARG A 87 20.64 -13.27 4.44
N GLY A 88 20.28 -12.54 3.40
CA GLY A 88 21.16 -12.14 2.30
C GLY A 88 22.00 -10.89 2.58
N ARG A 89 21.83 -10.25 3.75
CA ARG A 89 22.43 -8.95 4.10
C ARG A 89 23.90 -8.81 3.69
N LYS A 90 24.75 -9.80 4.01
CA LYS A 90 26.19 -9.73 3.70
C LYS A 90 26.47 -9.58 2.20
N ARG A 91 25.70 -10.30 1.36
CA ARG A 91 25.84 -10.26 -0.10
C ARG A 91 25.16 -9.04 -0.71
N PHE A 92 24.03 -8.63 -0.14
CA PHE A 92 23.25 -7.50 -0.64
C PHE A 92 23.89 -6.15 -0.33
N GLN A 93 24.59 -6.01 0.80
CA GLN A 93 25.27 -4.77 1.19
C GLN A 93 26.37 -4.34 0.21
N GLU A 94 26.88 -5.25 -0.61
CA GLU A 94 27.86 -4.94 -1.65
C GLU A 94 27.29 -4.05 -2.76
N PHE A 95 25.96 -4.03 -2.95
CA PHE A 95 25.31 -3.25 -4.00
C PHE A 95 24.47 -2.11 -3.42
N PRO A 96 24.70 -0.84 -3.83
CA PRO A 96 23.93 0.31 -3.33
C PRO A 96 22.43 0.20 -3.67
N PHE A 97 22.11 -0.50 -4.76
CA PHE A 97 20.74 -0.84 -5.15
C PHE A 97 19.95 -1.50 -4.01
N PHE A 98 20.54 -2.46 -3.30
CA PHE A 98 19.82 -3.15 -2.23
C PHE A 98 19.57 -2.26 -1.01
N ALA A 99 20.39 -1.23 -0.77
CA ALA A 99 20.12 -0.25 0.29
C ALA A 99 18.79 0.50 0.03
N ILE A 100 18.52 0.86 -1.22
CA ILE A 100 17.23 1.45 -1.63
C ILE A 100 16.10 0.46 -1.39
N VAL A 101 16.29 -0.81 -1.79
CA VAL A 101 15.32 -1.89 -1.60
C VAL A 101 14.99 -2.10 -0.12
N TYR A 102 15.95 -1.96 0.79
CA TYR A 102 15.70 -2.03 2.24
C TYR A 102 14.75 -0.94 2.71
N HIS A 103 14.98 0.32 2.33
CA HIS A 103 14.10 1.43 2.71
C HIS A 103 12.70 1.31 2.09
N LEU A 104 12.62 0.85 0.84
CA LEU A 104 11.35 0.56 0.18
C LEU A 104 10.59 -0.57 0.89
N THR A 105 11.28 -1.65 1.26
CA THR A 105 10.66 -2.77 2.00
C THR A 105 10.17 -2.33 3.37
N ALA A 106 10.93 -1.48 4.06
CA ALA A 106 10.51 -0.91 5.34
C ALA A 106 9.25 -0.05 5.20
N ALA A 107 9.17 0.81 4.16
CA ALA A 107 7.97 1.59 3.87
C ALA A 107 6.77 0.68 3.59
N ASN A 108 6.93 -0.36 2.76
CA ASN A 108 5.85 -1.29 2.42
C ASN A 108 5.37 -2.08 3.65
N ALA A 109 6.30 -2.50 4.52
CA ALA A 109 5.97 -3.21 5.76
C ALA A 109 5.16 -2.33 6.73
N ILE A 110 5.61 -1.08 6.94
CA ILE A 110 4.87 -0.11 7.77
C ILE A 110 3.51 0.17 7.14
N HIS A 111 3.43 0.32 5.81
CA HIS A 111 2.18 0.58 5.11
C HIS A 111 1.15 -0.51 5.35
N ILE A 112 1.51 -1.78 5.13
CA ILE A 112 0.57 -2.91 5.31
C ILE A 112 0.19 -3.06 6.78
N LEU A 113 1.13 -2.83 7.73
CA LEU A 113 0.83 -2.86 9.15
C LEU A 113 -0.16 -1.77 9.56
N LEU A 114 -0.01 -0.56 9.02
CA LEU A 114 -0.96 0.53 9.26
C LEU A 114 -2.33 0.21 8.65
N GLN A 115 -2.39 -0.31 7.43
CA GLN A 115 -3.66 -0.74 6.84
C GLN A 115 -4.37 -1.82 7.69
N LEU A 116 -3.62 -2.80 8.19
CA LEU A 116 -4.15 -3.85 9.07
C LEU A 116 -4.67 -3.29 10.40
N THR A 117 -4.01 -2.29 10.97
CA THR A 117 -4.32 -1.78 12.32
C THR A 117 -5.23 -0.56 12.32
N THR A 118 -5.42 0.12 11.18
CA THR A 118 -6.25 1.33 11.09
C THR A 118 -7.38 1.16 10.07
N VAL A 119 -7.07 0.77 8.84
CA VAL A 119 -8.07 0.75 7.75
C VAL A 119 -9.02 -0.43 7.91
N LEU A 120 -8.49 -1.63 8.15
CA LEU A 120 -9.32 -2.83 8.29
C LEU A 120 -10.27 -2.76 9.50
N PRO A 121 -9.85 -2.33 10.71
CA PRO A 121 -10.77 -2.20 11.84
C PRO A 121 -11.86 -1.16 11.60
N ILE A 122 -11.54 -0.01 11.00
CA ILE A 122 -12.53 1.02 10.64
C ILE A 122 -13.58 0.50 9.65
N MET A 123 -13.20 -0.41 8.74
CA MET A 123 -14.16 -1.02 7.82
C MET A 123 -15.05 -2.07 8.50
N MET A 124 -14.54 -2.77 9.52
CA MET A 124 -15.19 -3.94 10.11
C MET A 124 -15.98 -3.63 11.38
N PHE A 125 -15.55 -2.63 12.16
CA PHE A 125 -16.09 -2.33 13.49
C PHE A 125 -16.55 -0.89 13.58
N ASP A 126 -17.52 -0.63 14.46
CA ASP A 126 -17.98 0.73 14.70
C ASP A 126 -16.94 1.44 15.51
N SER A 127 -16.33 2.45 14.91
CA SER A 127 -15.41 3.29 15.63
C SER A 127 -16.21 4.35 16.35
N ASP A 128 -16.63 4.06 17.58
CA ASP A 128 -17.18 5.07 18.49
C ASP A 128 -16.24 6.29 18.48
N GLU A 129 -16.79 7.44 18.05
CA GLU A 129 -16.05 8.68 17.78
C GLU A 129 -15.27 9.22 19.01
N GLU A 130 -15.62 8.76 20.23
CA GLU A 130 -15.04 9.21 21.50
C GLU A 130 -13.89 8.35 22.05
N SER A 131 -13.55 7.23 21.42
CA SER A 131 -12.55 6.29 21.97
C SER A 131 -11.09 6.70 21.70
N ALA A 132 -10.16 6.20 22.55
CA ALA A 132 -8.70 6.33 22.39
C ALA A 132 -8.18 5.90 20.99
N ASN A 133 -8.99 5.14 20.25
CA ASN A 133 -8.73 4.73 18.87
C ASN A 133 -8.65 5.92 17.90
N ARG A 134 -9.29 7.06 18.19
CA ARG A 134 -9.24 8.25 17.32
C ARG A 134 -7.82 8.78 17.12
N PHE A 135 -7.01 8.79 18.17
CA PHE A 135 -5.61 9.19 18.06
C PHE A 135 -4.84 8.22 17.16
N TRP A 136 -5.02 6.91 17.35
CA TRP A 136 -4.38 5.89 16.53
C TRP A 136 -4.78 5.97 15.06
N TYR A 137 -6.05 6.19 14.74
CA TYR A 137 -6.52 6.37 13.37
C TYR A 137 -5.96 7.63 12.71
N LYS A 138 -5.83 8.72 13.47
CA LYS A 138 -5.19 9.95 12.99
C LYS A 138 -3.70 9.72 12.67
N VAL A 139 -2.97 9.08 13.58
CA VAL A 139 -1.56 8.71 13.38
C VAL A 139 -1.42 7.72 12.22
N GLY A 140 -2.32 6.75 12.12
CA GLY A 140 -2.34 5.75 11.07
C GLY A 140 -2.55 6.34 9.69
N SER A 141 -3.53 7.24 9.55
CA SER A 141 -3.76 7.99 8.31
C SER A 141 -2.51 8.78 7.88
N TYR A 142 -1.85 9.45 8.81
CA TYR A 142 -0.58 10.16 8.55
C TYR A 142 0.54 9.19 8.10
N GLY A 143 0.67 8.05 8.78
CA GLY A 143 1.66 7.05 8.43
C GLY A 143 1.41 6.40 7.06
N ILE A 144 0.14 6.19 6.68
CA ILE A 144 -0.23 5.70 5.34
C ILE A 144 0.22 6.71 4.29
N MET A 145 -0.06 8.01 4.48
CA MET A 145 0.40 9.06 3.56
C MET A 145 1.93 9.12 3.43
N ILE A 146 2.67 8.99 4.55
CA ILE A 146 4.14 8.93 4.52
C ILE A 146 4.61 7.74 3.70
N THR A 147 4.07 6.56 3.97
CA THR A 147 4.55 5.31 3.36
C THR A 147 4.21 5.23 1.87
N GLU A 148 3.08 5.79 1.43
CA GLU A 148 2.76 5.97 0.01
C GLU A 148 3.79 6.84 -0.70
N GLN A 149 4.06 8.03 -0.15
CA GLN A 149 5.07 8.93 -0.70
C GLN A 149 6.46 8.28 -0.69
N ALA A 150 6.83 7.61 0.39
CA ALA A 150 8.08 6.87 0.47
C ALA A 150 8.20 5.81 -0.63
N SER A 151 7.14 5.01 -0.85
CA SER A 151 7.15 4.00 -1.90
C SER A 151 7.38 4.60 -3.29
N LEU A 152 6.75 5.75 -3.58
CA LEU A 152 6.90 6.47 -4.84
C LEU A 152 8.32 7.02 -5.01
N TYR A 153 8.82 7.77 -4.02
CA TYR A 153 10.14 8.39 -4.08
C TYR A 153 11.28 7.36 -4.09
N PHE A 154 11.18 6.26 -3.32
CA PHE A 154 12.19 5.20 -3.36
C PHE A 154 12.15 4.39 -4.66
N THR A 155 10.97 4.19 -5.25
CA THR A 155 10.85 3.57 -6.59
C THR A 155 11.45 4.48 -7.66
N LEU A 156 11.22 5.80 -7.58
CA LEU A 156 11.86 6.77 -8.47
C LEU A 156 13.38 6.76 -8.30
N LEU A 157 13.88 6.77 -7.06
CA LEU A 157 15.31 6.71 -6.77
C LEU A 157 15.95 5.42 -7.30
N MET A 158 15.23 4.29 -7.20
CA MET A 158 15.64 3.01 -7.78
C MET A 158 15.75 3.08 -9.30
N THR A 159 14.78 3.70 -9.97
CA THR A 159 14.78 3.90 -11.42
C THR A 159 15.93 4.80 -11.85
N ILE A 160 16.16 5.92 -11.16
CA ILE A 160 17.29 6.83 -11.42
C ILE A 160 18.62 6.11 -11.20
N ASN A 161 18.75 5.30 -10.14
CA ASN A 161 19.95 4.53 -9.88
C ASN A 161 20.26 3.56 -11.03
N ARG A 162 19.26 2.83 -11.53
CA ARG A 162 19.44 1.95 -12.69
C ARG A 162 19.74 2.73 -13.96
N PHE A 163 19.04 3.84 -14.20
CA PHE A 163 19.26 4.69 -15.35
C PHE A 163 20.69 5.26 -15.37
N ALA A 164 21.21 5.71 -14.22
CA ALA A 164 22.57 6.22 -14.09
C ALA A 164 23.63 5.15 -14.42
N VAL A 165 23.40 3.90 -14.03
CA VAL A 165 24.29 2.77 -14.36
C VAL A 165 24.39 2.56 -15.88
N PHE A 166 23.29 2.75 -16.62
CA PHE A 166 23.26 2.48 -18.07
C PHE A 166 23.65 3.68 -18.93
N VAL A 167 23.23 4.89 -18.55
CA VAL A 167 23.30 6.06 -19.44
C VAL A 167 24.45 7.01 -19.05
N PHE A 168 24.68 7.24 -17.75
CA PHE A 168 25.62 8.25 -17.27
C PHE A 168 26.53 7.70 -16.17
N PRO A 169 27.60 6.95 -16.50
CA PRO A 169 28.49 6.34 -15.53
C PRO A 169 29.16 7.38 -14.60
N SER A 170 29.32 8.64 -15.04
CA SER A 170 29.84 9.73 -14.21
C SER A 170 28.98 10.00 -12.97
N ILE A 171 27.66 9.80 -13.04
CA ILE A 171 26.73 9.99 -11.91
C ILE A 171 26.85 8.85 -10.89
N LEU A 172 27.43 7.71 -11.28
CA LEU A 172 27.60 6.54 -10.39
C LEU A 172 28.44 6.85 -9.14
N SER A 173 29.32 7.86 -9.21
CA SER A 173 30.09 8.35 -8.06
C SER A 173 29.21 8.80 -6.89
N ILE A 174 28.01 9.35 -7.18
CA ILE A 174 27.03 9.76 -6.16
C ILE A 174 26.41 8.53 -5.49
N PHE A 175 26.25 7.43 -6.23
CA PHE A 175 25.63 6.18 -5.77
C PHE A 175 26.61 5.23 -5.05
N THR A 176 27.55 5.79 -4.28
CA THR A 176 28.37 4.99 -3.35
C THR A 176 27.50 4.44 -2.20
N SER A 177 27.97 3.39 -1.51
CA SER A 177 27.26 2.83 -0.34
C SER A 177 26.97 3.89 0.74
N LYS A 178 27.90 4.81 1.00
CA LYS A 178 27.68 5.93 1.92
C LYS A 178 26.71 6.96 1.34
N GLY A 179 26.89 7.32 0.07
CA GLY A 179 26.05 8.28 -0.64
C GLY A 179 24.58 7.87 -0.64
N ILE A 180 24.28 6.60 -0.90
CA ILE A 180 22.88 6.14 -0.95
C ILE A 180 22.20 6.18 0.42
N HIS A 181 22.92 5.89 1.51
CA HIS A 181 22.36 6.03 2.86
C HIS A 181 22.08 7.50 3.21
N ILE A 182 22.97 8.42 2.83
CA ILE A 182 22.77 9.86 3.02
C ILE A 182 21.55 10.34 2.21
N ILE A 183 21.48 10.00 0.91
CA ILE A 183 20.35 10.37 0.04
C ILE A 183 19.04 9.78 0.58
N SER A 184 19.04 8.51 0.98
CA SER A 184 17.85 7.86 1.54
C SER A 184 17.40 8.53 2.84
N SER A 185 18.34 8.95 3.70
CA SER A 185 18.03 9.69 4.93
C SER A 185 17.42 11.06 4.62
N PHE A 186 17.99 11.82 3.68
CA PHE A 186 17.42 13.10 3.23
C PHE A 186 16.04 12.91 2.61
N LEU A 187 15.82 11.83 1.86
CA LEU A 187 14.54 11.52 1.26
C LEU A 187 13.47 11.27 2.32
N TRP A 188 13.78 10.52 3.37
CA TRP A 188 12.87 10.33 4.52
C TRP A 188 12.52 11.65 5.18
N VAL A 189 13.51 12.52 5.46
CA VAL A 189 13.27 13.84 6.05
C VAL A 189 12.39 14.69 5.14
N TYR A 190 12.66 14.69 3.83
CA TYR A 190 11.88 15.41 2.83
C TYR A 190 10.43 14.91 2.74
N ILE A 191 10.21 13.60 2.74
CA ILE A 191 8.86 13.01 2.75
C ILE A 191 8.11 13.42 4.01
N ASN A 192 8.72 13.28 5.19
CA ASN A 192 8.11 13.70 6.45
C ASN A 192 7.79 15.20 6.45
N PHE A 193 8.70 16.03 5.94
CA PHE A 193 8.50 17.47 5.80
C PHE A 193 7.31 17.77 4.88
N ILE A 194 7.22 17.15 3.71
CA ILE A 194 6.09 17.36 2.79
C ILE A 194 4.78 16.94 3.43
N VAL A 195 4.70 15.74 4.01
CA VAL A 195 3.44 15.26 4.60
C VAL A 195 3.06 16.14 5.81
N PHE A 196 4.03 16.52 6.65
CA PHE A 196 3.80 17.43 7.78
C PHE A 196 3.35 18.82 7.31
N TRP A 197 4.01 19.39 6.30
CA TRP A 197 3.66 20.68 5.73
C TRP A 197 2.24 20.66 5.17
N ASN A 198 1.92 19.63 4.39
CA ASN A 198 0.59 19.43 3.83
C ASN A 198 -0.47 19.22 4.91
N TYR A 199 -0.10 18.62 6.04
CA TYR A 199 -1.00 18.43 7.17
C TYR A 199 -1.33 19.74 7.89
N ASN A 200 -0.33 20.60 8.13
CA ASN A 200 -0.52 21.84 8.90
C ASN A 200 -0.99 23.03 8.05
N TYR A 201 -0.50 23.12 6.81
CA TYR A 201 -0.68 24.28 5.93
C TYR A 201 -1.39 23.96 4.62
N GLY A 202 -1.57 22.67 4.28
CA GLY A 202 -2.45 22.31 3.16
C GLY A 202 -3.87 22.76 3.49
N THR A 203 -4.63 23.20 2.49
CA THR A 203 -6.07 23.42 2.72
C THR A 203 -6.62 22.09 3.21
N THR A 204 -7.12 22.10 4.44
CA THR A 204 -7.68 20.94 5.12
C THR A 204 -8.50 20.15 4.13
N LYS A 205 -8.05 18.92 3.79
CA LYS A 205 -8.91 17.94 3.13
C LYS A 205 -10.02 17.64 4.13
N THR A 206 -11.05 18.45 4.16
CA THR A 206 -12.27 18.16 4.89
C THR A 206 -12.87 16.95 4.19
N PHE A 207 -12.74 15.78 4.81
CA PHE A 207 -13.39 14.57 4.37
C PHE A 207 -14.90 14.85 4.38
N SER A 208 -15.47 15.05 3.20
CA SER A 208 -16.91 15.29 3.07
C SER A 208 -17.61 13.94 3.20
N LYS A 209 -18.18 13.73 4.40
CA LYS A 209 -18.95 12.54 4.82
C LYS A 209 -20.02 12.15 3.79
N LYS A 210 -20.61 13.14 3.09
CA LYS A 210 -21.61 12.95 2.02
C LYS A 210 -21.09 12.33 0.72
N THR A 211 -19.78 12.26 0.52
CA THR A 211 -19.20 11.85 -0.77
C THR A 211 -18.20 10.70 -0.69
N ILE A 212 -17.98 10.14 0.51
CA ILE A 212 -17.03 9.03 0.79
C ILE A 212 -15.74 9.18 -0.04
N SER A 213 -15.24 10.42 -0.11
CA SER A 213 -14.15 10.78 -1.00
C SER A 213 -13.36 11.88 -0.33
N MET A 214 -12.06 11.62 -0.13
CA MET A 214 -11.11 12.69 0.09
C MET A 214 -11.18 13.61 -1.12
N LYS A 215 -11.83 14.76 -0.99
CA LYS A 215 -11.67 15.84 -1.97
C LYS A 215 -10.24 16.33 -1.80
N GLU A 216 -9.32 15.78 -2.60
CA GLU A 216 -8.01 16.37 -2.79
C GLU A 216 -8.20 17.72 -3.46
N VAL A 217 -8.38 18.78 -2.67
CA VAL A 217 -8.35 20.12 -3.23
C VAL A 217 -6.93 20.67 -3.26
N LEU A 218 -5.99 20.17 -2.45
CA LEU A 218 -4.66 20.81 -2.41
C LEU A 218 -3.62 19.94 -1.70
N LEU A 219 -3.11 18.93 -2.39
CA LEU A 219 -1.69 18.67 -2.37
C LEU A 219 -1.19 19.02 -3.77
N GLY A 220 -0.12 19.81 -3.86
CA GLY A 220 0.35 20.45 -5.09
C GLY A 220 0.36 19.52 -6.31
N ASN A 221 0.14 20.13 -7.48
CA ASN A 221 0.20 19.55 -8.83
C ASN A 221 1.56 18.90 -9.16
N ASN A 222 2.05 17.99 -8.34
CA ASN A 222 3.16 17.13 -8.66
C ASN A 222 2.62 16.15 -9.70
N LEU A 223 2.89 16.46 -10.97
CA LEU A 223 2.50 15.69 -12.15
C LEU A 223 2.68 14.17 -11.93
N LEU A 224 3.73 13.80 -11.20
CA LEU A 224 4.08 12.42 -10.88
C LEU A 224 3.00 11.69 -10.06
N THR A 225 2.36 12.33 -9.08
CA THR A 225 1.29 11.71 -8.29
C THR A 225 0.00 11.59 -9.12
N LYS A 226 -0.32 12.62 -9.91
CA LYS A 226 -1.49 12.61 -10.82
C LYS A 226 -1.40 11.53 -11.89
N CYS A 227 -0.21 11.29 -12.44
CA CYS A 227 0.00 10.25 -13.45
C CYS A 227 -0.06 8.83 -12.87
N VAL A 228 0.28 8.66 -11.58
CA VAL A 228 0.35 7.34 -10.94
C VAL A 228 -1.00 6.91 -10.36
N ASN A 229 -1.81 7.85 -9.86
CA ASN A 229 -3.11 7.52 -9.29
C ASN A 229 -4.21 7.58 -10.35
N LEU A 230 -4.23 6.59 -11.24
CA LEU A 230 -5.32 6.40 -12.20
C LEU A 230 -6.69 6.34 -11.50
N THR A 231 -6.73 5.84 -10.27
CA THR A 231 -7.92 5.80 -9.39
C THR A 231 -8.49 7.19 -9.10
N ASP A 232 -7.66 8.22 -8.96
CA ASP A 232 -8.14 9.57 -8.63
C ASP A 232 -8.87 10.19 -9.82
N VAL A 233 -8.50 9.82 -11.04
CA VAL A 233 -9.17 10.23 -12.29
C VAL A 233 -10.60 9.68 -12.35
N PHE A 234 -10.80 8.44 -11.87
CA PHE A 234 -12.10 7.77 -11.93
C PHE A 234 -13.01 8.08 -10.74
N THR A 235 -12.43 8.42 -9.58
CA THR A 235 -13.17 8.75 -8.35
C THR A 235 -14.34 9.74 -8.51
N PRO A 236 -14.27 10.84 -9.28
CA PRO A 236 -15.42 11.74 -9.45
C PRO A 236 -16.65 11.06 -10.08
N PHE A 237 -16.48 10.05 -10.94
CA PHE A 237 -17.61 9.35 -11.57
C PHE A 237 -18.42 8.52 -10.56
N PHE A 238 -17.76 8.04 -9.50
CA PHE A 238 -18.41 7.20 -8.49
C PHE A 238 -19.10 8.02 -7.39
N LYS A 239 -18.87 9.34 -7.30
CA LYS A 239 -19.48 10.21 -6.27
C LYS A 239 -21.00 10.30 -6.37
N THR A 240 -21.55 10.14 -7.57
CA THR A 240 -22.99 10.21 -7.84
C THR A 240 -23.64 8.83 -7.91
N ALA A 241 -22.88 7.76 -7.69
CA ALA A 241 -23.39 6.40 -7.76
C ALA A 241 -24.09 5.95 -6.47
N SER A 242 -24.72 4.77 -6.51
CA SER A 242 -25.33 4.15 -5.33
C SER A 242 -24.30 3.95 -4.21
N LEU A 243 -24.78 3.93 -2.95
CA LEU A 243 -23.95 3.75 -1.77
C LEU A 243 -23.07 2.49 -1.88
N SER A 244 -23.65 1.38 -2.34
CA SER A 244 -22.95 0.13 -2.61
C SER A 244 -21.81 0.27 -3.61
N LEU A 245 -22.00 1.02 -4.70
CA LEU A 245 -20.93 1.26 -5.69
C LEU A 245 -19.81 2.14 -5.12
N GLN A 246 -20.15 3.13 -4.29
CA GLN A 246 -19.15 3.97 -3.60
C GLN A 246 -18.28 3.15 -2.65
N TRP A 247 -18.88 2.22 -1.91
CA TRP A 247 -18.17 1.27 -1.05
C TRP A 247 -17.24 0.36 -1.85
N ILE A 248 -17.74 -0.27 -2.91
CA ILE A 248 -16.94 -1.13 -3.79
C ILE A 248 -15.77 -0.35 -4.39
N TRP A 249 -16.01 0.87 -4.87
CA TRP A 249 -14.96 1.73 -5.43
C TRP A 249 -13.90 2.09 -4.39
N THR A 250 -14.32 2.45 -3.17
CA THR A 250 -13.41 2.77 -2.07
C THR A 250 -12.53 1.59 -1.71
N ILE A 251 -13.11 0.40 -1.56
CA ILE A 251 -12.37 -0.84 -1.29
C ILE A 251 -11.43 -1.16 -2.46
N PHE A 252 -11.87 -0.98 -3.70
CA PHE A 252 -11.03 -1.16 -4.88
C PHE A 252 -9.81 -0.22 -4.87
N CYS A 253 -9.99 1.06 -4.53
CA CYS A 253 -8.88 2.00 -4.38
C CYS A 253 -7.87 1.51 -3.33
N TYR A 254 -8.34 1.05 -2.16
CA TYR A 254 -7.45 0.48 -1.14
C TYR A 254 -6.77 -0.82 -1.59
N CYS A 255 -7.44 -1.67 -2.38
CA CYS A 255 -6.82 -2.84 -2.98
C CYS A 255 -5.69 -2.44 -3.94
N VAL A 256 -5.89 -1.40 -4.75
CA VAL A 256 -4.86 -0.87 -5.66
C VAL A 256 -3.66 -0.33 -4.88
N THR A 257 -3.87 0.37 -3.75
CA THR A 257 -2.75 0.86 -2.93
C THR A 257 -1.97 -0.29 -2.31
N ILE A 258 -2.62 -1.32 -1.75
CA ILE A 258 -1.91 -2.53 -1.27
C ILE A 258 -1.15 -3.20 -2.41
N PHE A 259 -1.79 -3.36 -3.57
CA PHE A 259 -1.18 -4.00 -4.71
C PHE A 259 0.08 -3.25 -5.14
N ASN A 260 0.05 -1.92 -5.23
CA ASN A 260 1.21 -1.09 -5.53
C ASN A 260 2.37 -1.33 -4.54
N GLN A 261 2.07 -1.49 -3.24
CA GLN A 261 3.09 -1.85 -2.24
C GLN A 261 3.59 -3.29 -2.40
N LEU A 262 2.76 -4.20 -2.93
CA LEU A 262 3.11 -5.61 -3.12
C LEU A 262 3.93 -5.88 -4.38
N VAL A 263 3.71 -5.12 -5.45
CA VAL A 263 4.41 -5.31 -6.73
C VAL A 263 5.91 -5.33 -6.51
N ASN A 264 6.44 -4.44 -5.64
CA ASN A 264 7.86 -4.34 -5.38
C ASN A 264 8.47 -5.64 -4.77
N PRO A 265 8.07 -6.10 -3.57
CA PRO A 265 8.52 -7.38 -3.01
C PRO A 265 8.32 -8.58 -3.94
N LEU A 266 7.14 -8.69 -4.58
CA LEU A 266 6.82 -9.79 -5.47
C LEU A 266 7.73 -9.80 -6.70
N PHE A 267 7.93 -8.65 -7.33
CA PHE A 267 8.83 -8.50 -8.46
C PHE A 267 10.27 -8.85 -8.07
N PHE A 268 10.73 -8.47 -6.88
CA PHE A 268 12.06 -8.86 -6.40
C PHE A 268 12.20 -10.36 -6.17
N LEU A 269 11.22 -10.99 -5.53
CA LEU A 269 11.22 -12.43 -5.31
C LEU A 269 11.16 -13.20 -6.64
N MET A 270 10.36 -12.72 -7.59
CA MET A 270 10.17 -13.38 -8.87
C MET A 270 11.32 -13.13 -9.85
N VAL A 271 11.79 -11.90 -10.04
CA VAL A 271 12.70 -11.55 -11.15
C VAL A 271 14.16 -11.55 -10.73
N ASN A 272 14.49 -11.17 -9.49
CA ASN A 272 15.88 -11.05 -9.07
C ASN A 272 16.47 -12.43 -8.73
N LYS A 273 17.29 -12.97 -9.63
CA LYS A 273 17.99 -14.25 -9.48
C LYS A 273 18.79 -14.35 -8.17
N MET A 274 19.37 -13.26 -7.67
CA MET A 274 20.13 -13.27 -6.41
C MET A 274 19.19 -13.43 -5.21
N VAL A 275 18.09 -12.68 -5.17
CA VAL A 275 17.04 -12.79 -4.15
C VAL A 275 16.44 -14.20 -4.19
N ARG A 276 16.12 -14.72 -5.38
CA ARG A 276 15.58 -16.07 -5.57
C ARG A 276 16.54 -17.17 -5.10
N SER A 277 17.84 -17.01 -5.36
CA SER A 277 18.87 -17.94 -4.88
C SER A 277 18.94 -17.98 -3.36
N VAL A 278 18.87 -16.81 -2.70
CA VAL A 278 18.85 -16.73 -1.23
C VAL A 278 17.55 -17.32 -0.68
N ALA A 279 16.40 -17.00 -1.28
CA ALA A 279 15.10 -17.55 -0.89
C ALA A 279 15.09 -19.08 -0.99
N LYS A 280 15.53 -19.65 -2.12
CA LYS A 280 15.62 -21.11 -2.31
C LYS A 280 16.48 -21.77 -1.24
N HIS A 281 17.65 -21.19 -0.93
CA HIS A 281 18.51 -21.74 0.12
C HIS A 281 17.86 -21.70 1.52
N ILE A 282 16.99 -20.73 1.81
CA ILE A 282 16.25 -20.68 3.08
C ILE A 282 15.23 -21.82 3.12
N PHE A 283 14.45 -22.00 2.06
CA PHE A 283 13.43 -23.05 2.00
C PHE A 283 14.04 -24.45 1.96
N ASP A 284 15.07 -24.69 1.15
CA ASP A 284 15.74 -26.01 1.05
C ASP A 284 16.34 -26.43 2.41
N LYS A 285 16.95 -25.50 3.15
CA LYS A 285 17.54 -25.79 4.46
C LYS A 285 16.47 -26.08 5.52
N ASN A 286 15.36 -25.37 5.51
CA ASN A 286 14.29 -25.57 6.49
C ASN A 286 13.49 -26.85 6.21
N ILE A 287 13.25 -27.20 4.94
CA ILE A 287 12.56 -28.44 4.56
C ILE A 287 13.42 -29.65 4.93
N SER A 288 14.72 -29.61 4.63
CA SER A 288 15.62 -30.72 4.97
C SER A 288 15.75 -30.93 6.48
N SER A 289 15.82 -29.86 7.29
CA SER A 289 15.83 -29.99 8.76
C SER A 289 14.52 -30.54 9.30
N PHE A 290 13.38 -30.09 8.75
CA PHE A 290 12.07 -30.56 9.19
C PHE A 290 11.87 -32.05 8.87
N LEU A 291 12.31 -32.50 7.69
CA LEU A 291 12.25 -33.90 7.30
C LEU A 291 13.23 -34.79 8.10
N SER A 292 14.42 -34.28 8.45
CA SER A 292 15.37 -35.04 9.28
C SER A 292 14.86 -35.28 10.69
N ASP A 293 14.19 -34.27 11.27
CA ASP A 293 13.66 -34.37 12.64
C ASP A 293 12.48 -35.36 12.69
N THR A 294 11.65 -35.39 11.65
CA THR A 294 10.53 -36.35 11.53
C THR A 294 11.00 -37.79 11.27
N SER A 295 12.20 -37.99 10.69
CA SER A 295 12.75 -39.30 10.35
C SER A 295 13.60 -39.93 11.48
N SER A 296 13.73 -39.28 12.65
CA SER A 296 14.70 -39.65 13.68
C SER A 296 14.32 -40.84 14.58
N THR A 297 13.23 -41.56 14.31
CA THR A 297 12.87 -42.75 15.11
C THR A 297 13.70 -44.00 14.82
N ASN A 298 14.60 -44.06 13.82
CA ASN A 298 15.45 -45.25 13.63
C ASN A 298 16.61 -45.04 12.62
N LYS A 299 17.70 -44.30 12.91
CA LYS A 299 18.96 -44.45 12.13
C LYS A 299 20.28 -44.33 12.89
N ILE A 300 21.11 -45.31 12.58
CA ILE A 300 22.48 -45.66 13.00
C ILE A 300 23.49 -44.57 12.58
N PRO A 301 24.54 -44.31 13.38
CA PRO A 301 25.51 -43.24 13.12
C PRO A 301 26.39 -43.53 11.90
N GLU A 302 26.35 -42.63 10.91
CA GLU A 302 27.18 -42.71 9.69
C GLU A 302 28.22 -41.56 9.63
N SER A 303 29.43 -41.94 9.22
CA SER A 303 30.68 -41.19 9.35
C SER A 303 30.78 -39.98 8.40
N ARG A 304 31.17 -38.81 8.94
CA ARG A 304 31.29 -37.52 8.22
C ARG A 304 32.48 -37.49 7.26
N ARG A 305 32.23 -37.23 5.97
CA ARG A 305 33.20 -36.62 5.04
C ARG A 305 32.89 -35.12 4.84
N ILE A 306 33.92 -34.29 5.01
CA ILE A 306 33.86 -32.83 4.87
C ILE A 306 34.08 -32.45 3.39
N PRO A 307 33.16 -31.71 2.74
CA PRO A 307 33.40 -31.20 1.40
C PRO A 307 34.15 -29.86 1.46
N ARG A 308 35.33 -29.80 0.84
CA ARG A 308 36.05 -28.55 0.54
C ARG A 308 35.37 -27.86 -0.66
N THR A 309 34.88 -26.64 -0.48
CA THR A 309 34.42 -25.79 -1.59
C THR A 309 35.29 -24.53 -1.68
N THR A 310 36.02 -24.42 -2.80
CA THR A 310 36.77 -23.25 -3.22
C THR A 310 35.83 -22.25 -3.89
N LYS A 311 35.75 -21.02 -3.36
CA LYS A 311 34.96 -19.93 -3.96
C LYS A 311 35.86 -19.08 -4.85
N LYS A 312 35.64 -19.11 -6.17
CA LYS A 312 36.08 -18.06 -7.09
C LYS A 312 35.06 -16.92 -7.04
N LEU A 313 35.48 -15.74 -6.62
CA LEU A 313 34.72 -14.49 -6.73
C LEU A 313 34.83 -14.01 -8.19
N CYS A 314 33.75 -14.09 -8.97
CA CYS A 314 33.66 -13.42 -10.26
C CYS A 314 33.03 -12.04 -10.09
N TYR A 315 33.82 -11.00 -10.29
CA TYR A 315 33.36 -9.64 -10.57
C TYR A 315 32.70 -9.63 -11.96
N GLY A 316 31.37 -9.76 -12.00
CA GLY A 316 30.62 -9.82 -13.25
C GLY A 316 29.21 -9.30 -13.08
N CYS A 317 29.05 -8.06 -12.58
CA CYS A 317 27.73 -7.49 -12.34
C CYS A 317 27.10 -6.83 -13.59
N CYS A 318 27.89 -6.59 -14.66
CA CYS A 318 27.37 -5.98 -15.89
C CYS A 318 26.98 -6.98 -16.99
N ALA A 319 27.44 -8.24 -16.93
CA ALA A 319 27.06 -9.26 -17.92
C ALA A 319 25.69 -9.92 -17.65
N TRP A 320 25.11 -9.69 -16.47
CA TRP A 320 24.07 -10.58 -15.91
C TRP A 320 22.64 -10.36 -16.43
N MET A 321 22.40 -9.34 -17.26
CA MET A 321 21.06 -9.05 -17.75
C MET A 321 20.81 -9.50 -19.21
N PHE A 322 21.85 -9.92 -19.96
CA PHE A 322 21.68 -10.35 -21.36
C PHE A 322 22.55 -11.50 -21.87
N THR A 323 23.42 -12.12 -21.07
CA THR A 323 24.12 -13.34 -21.52
C THR A 323 23.31 -14.60 -21.22
N ASP A 324 22.31 -14.88 -22.06
CA ASP A 324 22.04 -16.26 -22.47
C ASP A 324 23.11 -16.62 -23.53
N GLU A 325 24.37 -16.69 -23.11
CA GLU A 325 25.40 -17.23 -23.99
C GLU A 325 25.26 -18.75 -24.05
N VAL A 326 24.84 -19.21 -25.22
CA VAL A 326 24.99 -20.58 -25.70
C VAL A 326 26.41 -21.02 -25.39
N LYS A 327 26.51 -22.04 -24.55
CA LYS A 327 27.77 -22.66 -24.15
C LYS A 327 28.38 -23.34 -25.38
N GLU A 328 29.11 -22.59 -26.19
CA GLU A 328 29.95 -23.16 -27.25
C GLU A 328 30.93 -24.15 -26.61
N ARG A 329 30.83 -25.40 -27.05
CA ARG A 329 31.84 -26.42 -26.77
C ARG A 329 33.11 -25.97 -27.46
N THR A 330 34.12 -25.62 -26.69
CA THR A 330 35.52 -25.71 -27.14
C THR A 330 35.79 -27.16 -27.54
N VAL A 331 35.73 -27.42 -28.85
CA VAL A 331 36.33 -28.59 -29.46
C VAL A 331 37.83 -28.35 -29.44
N VAL A 332 38.54 -29.10 -28.61
CA VAL A 332 39.98 -29.25 -28.69
C VAL A 332 40.25 -30.15 -29.89
N THR A 333 40.83 -29.60 -30.94
CA THR A 333 41.54 -30.38 -31.97
C THR A 333 43.02 -30.06 -31.85
N PHE A 334 43.79 -31.16 -31.86
CA PHE A 334 45.21 -31.29 -31.59
C PHE A 334 46.12 -30.49 -32.52
#